data_AF-A0A1G2AYU6-F1
#
_entry.id   AF-A0A1G2AYU6-F1
#
_cell.length_a   1.000
_cell.length_b   1.000
_cell.length_c   1.000
_cell.angle_alpha   90.00
_cell.angle_beta   90.00
_cell.angle_gamma   90.00
#
_symmetry.space_group_name_H-M   'P 1'
#
loop_
_entity.id
_entity.type
_entity.pdbx_description
1 polymer ?
#
loop_
_entity_poly.entity_id
_entity_poly.type
_entity_poly.pdbx_seq_one_letter_code
_entity_poly.pdbx_strand_id
1 'polypeptide(L)'
;MKNEKRPLQDWAKKWPKRNESVGEKEDSQARPETNEVITEEQELSERVREWAERINTIGGDYNNAYNFIAPSGRDGRDIIEERQEFLNEQHYTPVFTYKKLEKEDFKEPLKKLQEIRQELKDEEKNEQAKKILQEVIDNVEAKMMFLKASKEGDDDKAFEWAKIAYGDIDDELVEYAEKTHVDKVEENAKKKSKLETYLRKSENSPEDAKYVFEEGLRALEVPMYDPEKGTEGWEVFIDHTKLGVSVEYASKEYPRPTVVVGGKTEVRTGFNVLELLAHEVGTHVRTNQNSENSGLRGTIFGRDYEVFQEGIALLAEKEFIKDVIGVDTNPATPFAVLAMNQVKQGKNFRETFNFIREKWLEHNRAEKQGLEEEMTPEKEAKLQNDTNKDAWGTCQRTFRGFHDLSKGGKYYPKDKAYLQGFKEVQVLAEHGLEEYLVEHKADATVIQQLLDLRLKPKDKVELKKVAQKIFADSIKWFFEGKE
;
A
#
# COMPACT_ATOMS: atom_id res chain seq x y z
N MET A 1 45.07 16.86 13.41
CA MET A 1 44.51 15.77 12.61
C MET A 1 44.21 16.32 11.22
N LYS A 2 44.81 15.75 10.18
CA LYS A 2 44.65 16.21 8.80
C LYS A 2 43.23 15.87 8.33
N ASN A 3 42.55 16.82 7.71
CA ASN A 3 41.29 16.62 7.00
C ASN A 3 41.50 15.59 5.88
N GLU A 4 41.11 14.34 6.12
CA GLU A 4 40.91 13.37 5.06
C GLU A 4 39.69 13.79 4.25
N LYS A 5 39.92 14.09 2.97
CA LYS A 5 38.88 14.39 1.98
C LYS A 5 37.92 13.19 1.89
N ARG A 6 36.62 13.49 1.94
CA ARG A 6 35.53 12.51 1.99
C ARG A 6 35.48 11.65 0.70
N PRO A 7 35.27 10.33 0.79
CA PRO A 7 35.18 9.40 -0.36
C PRO A 7 34.03 9.65 -1.36
N LEU A 8 33.06 10.53 -1.05
CA LEU A 8 31.84 10.69 -1.85
C LEU A 8 31.98 11.69 -3.02
N GLN A 9 32.91 12.64 -2.95
CA GLN A 9 33.12 13.63 -4.03
C GLN A 9 33.78 13.04 -5.29
N ASP A 10 34.49 11.92 -5.16
CA ASP A 10 35.12 11.24 -6.30
C ASP A 10 34.16 10.29 -7.03
N TRP A 11 33.01 9.95 -6.44
CA TRP A 11 31.99 9.13 -7.07
C TRP A 11 31.16 9.94 -8.09
N ALA A 12 30.81 11.18 -7.76
CA ALA A 12 30.07 12.10 -8.64
C ALA A 12 30.86 12.50 -9.91
N LYS A 13 32.20 12.47 -9.87
CA LYS A 13 33.06 12.85 -11.01
C LYS A 13 33.20 11.77 -12.10
N LYS A 14 32.78 10.53 -11.83
CA LYS A 14 32.87 9.41 -12.79
C LYS A 14 31.61 9.20 -13.62
N TRP A 15 30.61 10.07 -13.52
CA TRP A 15 29.39 9.95 -14.29
C TRP A 15 29.62 10.34 -15.77
N PRO A 16 29.18 9.52 -16.74
CA PRO A 16 29.28 9.89 -18.14
C PRO A 16 28.41 11.12 -18.41
N LYS A 17 29.05 12.20 -18.89
CA LYS A 17 28.33 13.36 -19.41
C LYS A 17 27.41 12.87 -20.53
N ARG A 18 26.12 13.18 -20.43
CA ARG A 18 25.12 12.97 -21.48
C ARG A 18 25.67 13.57 -22.77
N ASN A 19 25.71 12.79 -23.85
CA ASN A 19 25.94 13.33 -25.19
C ASN A 19 24.75 14.24 -25.53
N GLU A 20 24.95 15.54 -25.35
CA GLU A 20 24.12 16.59 -25.93
C GLU A 20 24.41 16.65 -27.43
N SER A 21 23.70 15.85 -28.23
CA SER A 21 23.41 16.16 -29.64
C SER A 21 22.46 15.13 -30.24
N VAL A 22 21.16 15.30 -30.03
CA VAL A 22 20.17 14.90 -31.03
C VAL A 22 19.33 16.14 -31.25
N GLY A 23 19.58 16.82 -32.37
CA GLY A 23 18.85 18.02 -32.75
C GLY A 23 17.38 17.67 -32.96
N GLU A 24 16.50 18.34 -32.23
CA GLU A 24 15.08 18.39 -32.52
C GLU A 24 14.90 19.09 -33.86
N LYS A 25 14.48 18.33 -34.88
CA LYS A 25 13.80 18.91 -36.03
C LYS A 25 12.31 18.93 -35.67
N GLU A 26 11.78 20.13 -35.51
CA GLU A 26 10.34 20.39 -35.52
C GLU A 26 9.78 20.03 -36.91
N ASP A 27 9.30 18.80 -37.08
CA ASP A 27 8.36 18.48 -38.15
C ASP A 27 6.94 18.67 -37.63
N SER A 28 6.42 19.89 -37.84
CA SER A 28 4.99 20.19 -37.71
C SER A 28 4.23 19.67 -38.93
N GLN A 29 4.10 18.34 -39.02
CA GLN A 29 3.11 17.74 -39.92
C GLN A 29 1.86 17.40 -39.12
N ALA A 30 0.77 18.07 -39.46
CA ALA A 30 -0.56 17.74 -38.97
C ALA A 30 -0.81 16.24 -39.18
N ARG A 31 -1.07 15.52 -38.09
CA ARG A 31 -1.44 14.10 -38.16
C ARG A 31 -2.71 14.00 -39.02
N PRO A 32 -2.72 13.19 -40.09
CA PRO A 32 -3.94 12.94 -40.83
C PRO A 32 -4.98 12.36 -39.87
N GLU A 33 -6.23 12.84 -39.96
CA GLU A 33 -7.38 12.21 -39.30
C GLU A 33 -7.52 10.79 -39.84
N THR A 34 -6.82 9.85 -39.22
CA THR A 34 -7.09 8.43 -39.40
C THR A 34 -8.39 8.16 -38.69
N ASN A 35 -9.42 7.77 -39.45
CA ASN A 35 -10.57 7.07 -38.89
C ASN A 35 -10.02 5.80 -38.21
N GLU A 36 -9.68 5.90 -36.93
CA GLU A 36 -9.25 4.77 -36.13
C GLU A 36 -10.41 3.79 -36.10
N VAL A 37 -10.18 2.61 -36.67
CA VAL A 37 -11.08 1.49 -36.55
C VAL A 37 -11.05 1.10 -35.08
N ILE A 38 -12.11 1.46 -34.35
CA ILE A 38 -12.30 1.02 -32.97
C ILE A 38 -12.33 -0.51 -33.00
N THR A 39 -11.42 -1.15 -32.27
CA THR A 39 -11.38 -2.61 -32.19
C THR A 39 -12.48 -3.10 -31.24
N GLU A 40 -12.94 -4.34 -31.41
CA GLU A 40 -13.90 -4.97 -30.48
C GLU A 40 -13.40 -4.94 -29.01
N GLU A 41 -12.07 -4.96 -28.83
CA GLU A 41 -11.40 -4.83 -27.53
C GLU A 41 -11.57 -3.42 -26.93
N GLN A 42 -11.46 -2.37 -27.73
CA GLN A 42 -11.68 -0.99 -27.29
C GLN A 42 -13.15 -0.76 -26.91
N GLU A 43 -14.10 -1.28 -27.69
CA GLU A 43 -15.52 -1.21 -27.35
C GLU A 43 -15.83 -1.98 -26.05
N LEU A 44 -15.24 -3.15 -25.86
CA LEU A 44 -15.38 -3.92 -24.62
C LEU A 44 -14.82 -3.17 -23.40
N SER A 45 -13.62 -2.60 -23.52
CA SER A 45 -12.98 -1.82 -22.46
C SER A 45 -13.83 -0.60 -22.06
N GLU A 46 -14.35 0.12 -23.05
CA GLU A 46 -15.22 1.28 -22.84
C GLU A 46 -16.51 0.91 -22.09
N ARG A 47 -17.15 -0.21 -22.47
CA ARG A 47 -18.37 -0.67 -21.79
C ARG A 47 -18.11 -1.14 -20.37
N VAL A 48 -17.03 -1.89 -20.15
CA VAL A 48 -16.60 -2.30 -18.80
C VAL A 48 -16.34 -1.07 -17.94
N ARG A 49 -15.70 -0.04 -18.50
CA ARG A 49 -15.47 1.24 -17.82
C ARG A 49 -16.78 1.91 -17.42
N GLU A 50 -17.74 2.07 -18.33
CA GLU A 50 -19.01 2.72 -18.03
C GLU A 50 -19.74 2.02 -16.88
N TRP A 51 -19.77 0.69 -16.88
CA TRP A 51 -20.34 -0.08 -15.77
C TRP A 51 -19.57 0.11 -14.47
N ALA A 52 -18.24 0.03 -14.52
CA ALA A 52 -17.39 0.21 -13.37
C ALA A 52 -17.53 1.59 -12.73
N GLU A 53 -17.63 2.66 -13.51
CA GLU A 53 -17.85 4.02 -13.02
C GLU A 53 -19.19 4.14 -12.28
N ARG A 54 -20.24 3.51 -12.82
CA ARG A 54 -21.56 3.47 -12.17
C ARG A 54 -21.51 2.68 -10.85
N ILE A 55 -20.82 1.55 -10.81
CA ILE A 55 -20.62 0.76 -9.60
C ILE A 55 -19.82 1.56 -8.57
N ASN A 56 -18.71 2.18 -8.98
CA ASN A 56 -17.87 3.01 -8.11
C ASN A 56 -18.58 4.27 -7.60
N THR A 57 -19.52 4.84 -8.36
CA THR A 57 -20.34 5.97 -7.87
C THR A 57 -21.20 5.58 -6.67
N ILE A 58 -21.57 4.31 -6.54
CA ILE A 58 -22.35 3.79 -5.40
C ILE A 58 -21.44 3.23 -4.31
N GLY A 59 -20.42 2.46 -4.74
CA GLY A 59 -19.57 1.65 -3.88
C GLY A 59 -18.22 2.26 -3.50
N GLY A 60 -17.81 3.35 -4.17
CA GLY A 60 -16.46 3.90 -4.10
C GLY A 60 -16.04 4.27 -2.69
N ASP A 61 -16.93 4.90 -1.92
CA ASP A 61 -16.68 5.21 -0.51
C ASP A 61 -16.43 3.95 0.32
N TYR A 62 -17.14 2.85 0.02
CA TYR A 62 -17.09 1.57 0.72
C TYR A 62 -15.94 0.66 0.28
N ASN A 63 -15.30 0.94 -0.86
CA ASN A 63 -14.11 0.21 -1.28
C ASN A 63 -12.99 0.33 -0.23
N ASN A 64 -12.94 1.45 0.48
CA ASN A 64 -12.08 1.63 1.64
C ASN A 64 -12.85 1.47 2.96
N ALA A 65 -13.42 0.29 3.19
CA ALA A 65 -14.17 -0.06 4.41
C ALA A 65 -13.45 0.36 5.70
N TYR A 66 -12.11 0.29 5.70
CA TYR A 66 -11.22 0.76 6.77
C TYR A 66 -11.59 2.15 7.33
N ASN A 67 -12.04 3.07 6.48
CA ASN A 67 -12.39 4.44 6.85
C ASN A 67 -13.62 4.53 7.78
N PHE A 68 -14.54 3.56 7.70
CA PHE A 68 -15.74 3.50 8.53
C PHE A 68 -15.51 2.78 9.86
N ILE A 69 -14.64 1.78 9.84
CA ILE A 69 -14.30 0.95 11.01
C ILE A 69 -13.03 1.41 11.72
N ALA A 70 -12.59 2.66 11.54
CA ALA A 70 -11.54 3.22 12.38
C ALA A 70 -12.02 3.24 13.86
N PRO A 71 -11.42 2.42 14.75
CA PRO A 71 -11.97 2.22 16.08
C PRO A 71 -11.75 3.45 16.97
N SER A 72 -12.74 3.77 17.77
CA SER A 72 -12.61 4.55 19.01
C SER A 72 -12.72 3.65 20.23
N GLY A 73 -12.27 4.14 21.39
CA GLY A 73 -12.43 3.44 22.67
C GLY A 73 -13.85 3.52 23.22
N ARG A 74 -14.10 2.81 24.33
CA ARG A 74 -15.36 2.92 25.08
C ARG A 74 -15.49 4.28 25.76
N ASP A 75 -16.72 4.66 26.11
CA ASP A 75 -17.03 5.81 26.97
C ASP A 75 -16.45 7.15 26.49
N GLY A 76 -16.26 7.30 25.18
CA GLY A 76 -15.71 8.52 24.58
C GLY A 76 -14.19 8.57 24.54
N ARG A 77 -13.48 7.56 25.06
CA ARG A 77 -12.01 7.47 24.96
C ARG A 77 -11.55 7.43 23.52
N ASP A 78 -10.41 8.05 23.26
CA ASP A 78 -9.73 7.84 21.99
C ASP A 78 -8.97 6.49 22.00
N ILE A 79 -8.43 6.11 20.84
CA ILE A 79 -7.74 4.83 20.69
C ILE A 79 -6.35 4.81 21.40
N ILE A 80 -5.79 5.98 21.69
CA ILE A 80 -4.51 6.12 22.41
C ILE A 80 -4.73 5.87 23.90
N GLU A 81 -5.79 6.44 24.47
CA GLU A 81 -6.24 6.20 25.83
C GLU A 81 -6.62 4.73 26.03
N GLU A 82 -7.40 4.16 25.11
CA GLU A 82 -7.79 2.74 25.14
C GLU A 82 -6.56 1.80 25.15
N ARG A 83 -5.51 2.14 24.38
CA ARG A 83 -4.24 1.41 24.39
C ARG A 83 -3.52 1.54 25.73
N GLN A 84 -3.46 2.73 26.32
CA GLN A 84 -2.77 2.95 27.59
C GLN A 84 -3.40 2.11 28.71
N GLU A 85 -4.73 2.11 28.77
CA GLU A 85 -5.51 1.33 29.72
C GLU A 85 -5.25 -0.18 29.57
N PHE A 86 -5.25 -0.67 28.32
CA PHE A 86 -4.91 -2.05 28.02
C PHE A 86 -3.48 -2.43 28.44
N LEU A 87 -2.51 -1.54 28.29
CA LEU A 87 -1.13 -1.82 28.68
C LEU A 87 -0.93 -1.78 30.20
N ASN A 88 -1.74 -0.99 30.93
CA ASN A 88 -1.66 -0.85 32.37
C ASN A 88 -2.37 -1.98 33.13
N GLU A 89 -3.44 -2.54 32.54
CA GLU A 89 -4.28 -3.55 33.20
C GLU A 89 -4.13 -4.94 32.57
N GLN A 90 -3.58 -5.90 33.33
CA GLN A 90 -3.28 -7.25 32.83
C GLN A 90 -4.52 -8.02 32.32
N HIS A 91 -5.69 -7.79 32.90
CA HIS A 91 -6.94 -8.49 32.58
C HIS A 91 -7.93 -7.66 31.76
N TYR A 92 -7.47 -6.53 31.21
CA TYR A 92 -8.30 -5.65 30.41
C TYR A 92 -8.43 -6.17 28.97
N THR A 93 -9.68 -6.20 28.47
CA THR A 93 -10.01 -6.44 27.06
C THR A 93 -10.50 -5.13 26.46
N PRO A 94 -9.90 -4.66 25.35
CA PRO A 94 -10.32 -3.41 24.75
C PRO A 94 -11.71 -3.54 24.13
N VAL A 95 -12.40 -2.42 24.04
CA VAL A 95 -13.71 -2.32 23.37
C VAL A 95 -13.58 -1.33 22.23
N PHE A 96 -13.88 -1.79 21.03
CA PHE A 96 -13.88 -0.94 19.84
C PHE A 96 -15.29 -0.48 19.51
N THR A 97 -15.40 0.82 19.23
CA THR A 97 -16.62 1.47 18.75
C THR A 97 -16.36 2.15 17.42
N TYR A 98 -17.38 2.31 16.58
CA TYR A 98 -17.22 2.78 15.20
C TYR A 98 -18.15 3.97 14.89
N LYS A 99 -17.83 5.15 15.47
CA LYS A 99 -18.69 6.36 15.38
C LYS A 99 -19.06 6.81 13.97
N LYS A 100 -18.17 6.60 12.98
CA LYS A 100 -18.46 6.94 11.58
C LYS A 100 -19.55 6.01 11.03
N LEU A 101 -19.38 4.71 11.27
CA LEU A 101 -20.28 3.66 10.83
C LEU A 101 -21.72 3.79 11.38
N GLU A 102 -21.88 4.33 12.60
CA GLU A 102 -23.19 4.57 13.21
C GLU A 102 -24.10 5.47 12.34
N LYS A 103 -23.52 6.39 11.58
CA LYS A 103 -24.24 7.37 10.77
C LYS A 103 -24.59 6.88 9.37
N GLU A 104 -24.03 5.74 8.95
CA GLU A 104 -24.17 5.25 7.58
C GLU A 104 -25.52 4.57 7.34
N ASP A 105 -26.13 4.84 6.18
CA ASP A 105 -27.32 4.14 5.69
C ASP A 105 -26.95 3.26 4.48
N PHE A 106 -26.93 1.95 4.72
CA PHE A 106 -26.61 0.96 3.70
C PHE A 106 -27.79 0.60 2.80
N LYS A 107 -29.03 0.99 3.16
CA LYS A 107 -30.23 0.53 2.46
C LYS A 107 -30.28 1.04 1.02
N GLU A 108 -30.08 2.34 0.83
CA GLU A 108 -30.16 2.96 -0.49
C GLU A 108 -29.00 2.55 -1.42
N PRO A 109 -27.72 2.56 -0.98
CA PRO A 109 -26.61 2.06 -1.80
C PRO A 109 -26.77 0.59 -2.22
N LEU A 110 -27.17 -0.30 -1.29
CA LEU A 110 -27.39 -1.71 -1.62
C LEU A 110 -28.53 -1.88 -2.65
N LYS A 111 -29.62 -1.12 -2.52
CA LYS A 111 -30.72 -1.15 -3.49
C LYS A 111 -30.23 -0.74 -4.89
N LYS A 112 -29.49 0.36 -5.00
CA LYS A 112 -28.94 0.82 -6.29
C LYS A 112 -27.97 -0.19 -6.89
N LEU A 113 -27.17 -0.85 -6.05
CA LEU A 113 -26.25 -1.90 -6.51
C LEU A 113 -27.01 -3.13 -7.06
N GLN A 114 -28.15 -3.48 -6.46
CA GLN A 114 -29.04 -4.52 -7.00
C GLN A 114 -29.72 -4.11 -8.32
N GLU A 115 -30.10 -2.84 -8.46
CA GLU A 115 -30.61 -2.29 -9.73
C GLU A 115 -29.55 -2.41 -10.84
N ILE A 116 -28.31 -1.96 -10.59
CA ILE A 116 -27.18 -2.13 -11.52
C ILE A 116 -26.96 -3.60 -11.87
N ARG A 117 -27.01 -4.51 -10.88
CA ARG A 117 -26.85 -5.95 -11.12
C ARG A 117 -27.90 -6.49 -12.09
N GLN A 118 -29.14 -6.01 -11.98
CA GLN A 118 -30.22 -6.43 -12.88
C GLN A 118 -30.01 -5.86 -14.28
N GLU A 119 -29.70 -4.57 -14.40
CA GLU A 119 -29.42 -3.93 -15.68
C GLU A 119 -28.21 -4.57 -16.39
N LEU A 120 -27.14 -4.91 -15.66
CA LEU A 120 -25.98 -5.62 -16.20
C LEU A 120 -26.39 -6.96 -16.83
N LYS A 121 -27.33 -7.69 -16.23
CA LYS A 121 -27.83 -8.96 -16.80
C LYS A 121 -28.62 -8.74 -18.09
N ASP A 122 -29.39 -7.66 -18.15
CA ASP A 122 -30.33 -7.38 -19.23
C ASP A 122 -29.64 -6.68 -20.43
N GLU A 123 -28.63 -5.85 -20.18
CA GLU A 123 -28.00 -4.97 -21.17
C GLU A 123 -26.59 -5.41 -21.62
N GLU A 124 -25.80 -6.05 -20.74
CA GLU A 124 -24.46 -6.52 -21.11
C GLU A 124 -24.55 -7.83 -21.92
N LYS A 125 -24.05 -7.80 -23.15
CA LYS A 125 -24.10 -8.93 -24.09
C LYS A 125 -22.81 -9.75 -24.09
N ASN A 126 -21.71 -9.15 -23.64
CA ASN A 126 -20.44 -9.82 -23.51
C ASN A 126 -20.41 -10.58 -22.17
N GLU A 127 -20.43 -11.90 -22.24
CA GLU A 127 -20.49 -12.77 -21.06
C GLU A 127 -19.24 -12.66 -20.17
N GLN A 128 -18.07 -12.34 -20.74
CA GLN A 128 -16.84 -12.14 -19.97
C GLN A 128 -16.89 -10.84 -19.17
N ALA A 129 -17.29 -9.72 -19.79
CA ALA A 129 -17.50 -8.46 -19.08
C ALA A 129 -18.56 -8.60 -17.98
N LYS A 130 -19.67 -9.26 -18.29
CA LYS A 130 -20.73 -9.55 -17.32
C LYS A 130 -20.21 -10.30 -16.11
N LYS A 131 -19.38 -11.33 -16.31
CA LYS A 131 -18.77 -12.09 -15.21
C LYS A 131 -17.86 -11.22 -14.35
N ILE A 132 -16.94 -10.48 -14.96
CA ILE A 132 -16.01 -9.58 -14.25
C ILE A 132 -16.77 -8.54 -13.44
N LEU A 133 -17.73 -7.85 -14.06
CA LEU A 133 -18.53 -6.81 -13.41
C LEU A 133 -19.41 -7.38 -12.29
N GLN A 134 -19.89 -8.62 -12.43
CA GLN A 134 -20.64 -9.31 -11.38
C GLN A 134 -19.76 -9.56 -10.15
N GLU A 135 -18.49 -9.95 -10.34
CA GLU A 135 -17.52 -10.13 -9.24
C GLU A 135 -17.19 -8.81 -8.54
N VAL A 136 -17.08 -7.70 -9.30
CA VAL A 136 -16.92 -6.35 -8.72
C VAL A 136 -18.13 -5.98 -7.85
N ILE A 137 -19.35 -6.18 -8.37
CA ILE A 137 -20.60 -5.93 -7.63
C ILE A 137 -20.64 -6.79 -6.36
N ASP A 138 -20.33 -8.08 -6.45
CA ASP A 138 -20.33 -9.00 -5.31
C ASP A 138 -19.31 -8.57 -4.24
N ASN A 139 -18.13 -8.10 -4.65
CA ASN A 139 -17.12 -7.60 -3.72
C ASN A 139 -17.56 -6.33 -2.98
N VAL A 140 -18.12 -5.36 -3.71
CA VAL A 140 -18.64 -4.11 -3.13
C VAL A 140 -19.79 -4.42 -2.16
N GLU A 141 -20.71 -5.29 -2.56
CA GLU A 141 -21.83 -5.72 -1.71
C GLU A 141 -21.32 -6.42 -0.44
N ALA A 142 -20.35 -7.32 -0.55
CA ALA A 142 -19.75 -7.98 0.60
C ALA A 142 -19.11 -6.98 1.57
N LYS A 143 -18.40 -5.95 1.08
CA LYS A 143 -17.84 -4.88 1.92
C LYS A 143 -18.94 -4.08 2.63
N MET A 144 -20.02 -3.71 1.94
CA MET A 144 -21.16 -3.03 2.55
C MET A 144 -21.86 -3.90 3.60
N MET A 145 -22.03 -5.20 3.31
CA MET A 145 -22.66 -6.14 4.24
C MET A 145 -21.79 -6.43 5.47
N PHE A 146 -20.46 -6.47 5.30
CA PHE A 146 -19.51 -6.49 6.41
C PHE A 146 -19.67 -5.27 7.32
N LEU A 147 -19.70 -4.06 6.74
CA LEU A 147 -19.87 -2.82 7.49
C LEU A 147 -21.24 -2.77 8.19
N LYS A 148 -22.31 -3.19 7.50
CA LYS A 148 -23.65 -3.27 8.09
C LYS A 148 -23.70 -4.25 9.27
N ALA A 149 -23.14 -5.45 9.13
CA ALA A 149 -23.09 -6.42 10.22
C ALA A 149 -22.23 -5.92 11.40
N SER A 150 -21.12 -5.25 11.10
CA SER A 150 -20.29 -4.57 12.09
C SER A 150 -21.10 -3.51 12.84
N LYS A 151 -21.89 -2.69 12.13
CA LYS A 151 -22.77 -1.66 12.73
C LYS A 151 -23.80 -2.27 13.68
N GLU A 152 -24.32 -3.44 13.33
CA GLU A 152 -25.33 -4.17 14.09
C GLU A 152 -24.74 -4.96 15.28
N GLY A 153 -23.41 -5.02 15.41
CA GLY A 153 -22.72 -5.83 16.42
C GLY A 153 -22.80 -7.33 16.17
N ASP A 154 -23.12 -7.76 14.95
CA ASP A 154 -23.19 -9.16 14.55
C ASP A 154 -21.83 -9.62 14.01
N ASP A 155 -20.91 -9.91 14.94
CA ASP A 155 -19.53 -10.28 14.63
C ASP A 155 -19.43 -11.54 13.75
N ASP A 156 -20.37 -12.49 13.87
CA ASP A 156 -20.39 -13.72 13.04
C ASP A 156 -20.68 -13.37 11.58
N LYS A 157 -21.76 -12.62 11.31
CA LYS A 157 -22.05 -12.17 9.95
C LYS A 157 -20.96 -11.25 9.41
N ALA A 158 -20.42 -10.36 10.24
CA ALA A 158 -19.32 -9.49 9.84
C ALA A 158 -18.14 -10.33 9.33
N PHE A 159 -17.75 -11.38 10.05
CA PHE A 159 -16.64 -12.24 9.64
C PHE A 159 -16.94 -13.01 8.35
N GLU A 160 -18.14 -13.56 8.18
CA GLU A 160 -18.53 -14.23 6.94
C GLU A 160 -18.43 -13.29 5.73
N TRP A 161 -18.94 -12.06 5.84
CA TRP A 161 -18.84 -11.07 4.77
C TRP A 161 -17.42 -10.58 4.53
N ALA A 162 -16.61 -10.46 5.58
CA ALA A 162 -15.19 -10.11 5.45
C ALA A 162 -14.42 -11.20 4.69
N LYS A 163 -14.69 -12.48 4.92
CA LYS A 163 -14.10 -13.58 4.15
C LYS A 163 -14.53 -13.55 2.68
N ILE A 164 -15.77 -13.18 2.38
CA ILE A 164 -16.21 -13.02 0.98
C ILE A 164 -15.46 -11.84 0.33
N ALA A 165 -15.37 -10.70 1.02
CA ALA A 165 -14.75 -9.48 0.50
C ALA A 165 -13.23 -9.57 0.34
N TYR A 166 -12.53 -10.22 1.28
CA TYR A 166 -11.06 -10.19 1.38
C TYR A 166 -10.42 -11.58 1.32
N GLY A 167 -11.21 -12.65 1.33
CA GLY A 167 -10.71 -14.02 1.42
C GLY A 167 -10.33 -14.38 2.85
N ASP A 168 -10.01 -15.66 3.06
CA ASP A 168 -9.50 -16.16 4.34
C ASP A 168 -7.97 -16.37 4.27
N ILE A 169 -7.30 -16.54 5.40
CA ILE A 169 -5.93 -17.07 5.45
C ILE A 169 -5.96 -18.60 5.37
N ASP A 170 -5.01 -19.17 4.65
CA ASP A 170 -4.77 -20.62 4.58
C ASP A 170 -3.44 -21.00 5.26
N ASP A 171 -3.24 -22.31 5.44
CA ASP A 171 -2.07 -22.83 6.16
C ASP A 171 -0.76 -22.54 5.40
N GLU A 172 -0.81 -22.45 4.08
CA GLU A 172 0.35 -22.16 3.24
C GLU A 172 0.83 -20.70 3.40
N LEU A 173 -0.09 -19.76 3.47
CA LEU A 173 0.21 -18.36 3.75
C LEU A 173 0.71 -18.17 5.19
N VAL A 174 0.21 -18.96 6.15
CA VAL A 174 0.70 -18.97 7.53
C VAL A 174 2.14 -19.48 7.59
N GLU A 175 2.45 -20.61 6.96
CA GLU A 175 3.81 -21.15 6.88
C GLU A 175 4.75 -20.12 6.23
N TYR A 176 4.31 -19.47 5.16
CA TYR A 176 5.07 -18.41 4.51
C TYR A 176 5.32 -17.20 5.43
N ALA A 177 4.34 -16.82 6.25
CA ALA A 177 4.50 -15.74 7.24
C ALA A 177 5.51 -16.10 8.33
N GLU A 178 5.47 -17.33 8.84
CA GLU A 178 6.43 -17.82 9.85
C GLU A 178 7.86 -17.81 9.30
N LYS A 179 8.04 -18.34 8.08
CA LYS A 179 9.33 -18.31 7.40
C LYS A 179 9.81 -16.87 7.17
N THR A 180 8.94 -15.99 6.67
CA THR A 180 9.26 -14.58 6.42
C THR A 180 9.69 -13.87 7.70
N HIS A 181 9.08 -14.18 8.86
CA HIS A 181 9.50 -13.64 10.15
C HIS A 181 10.92 -14.07 10.52
N VAL A 182 11.23 -15.36 10.40
CA VAL A 182 12.58 -15.90 10.68
C VAL A 182 13.61 -15.26 9.77
N ASP A 183 13.35 -15.25 8.46
CA ASP A 183 14.23 -14.65 7.45
C ASP A 183 14.49 -13.16 7.75
N LYS A 184 13.46 -12.40 8.15
CA LYS A 184 13.59 -10.99 8.54
C LYS A 184 14.42 -10.79 9.80
N VAL A 185 14.24 -11.62 10.82
CA VAL A 185 15.05 -11.55 12.05
C VAL A 185 16.52 -11.79 11.71
N GLU A 186 16.82 -12.80 10.90
CA GLU A 186 18.18 -13.09 10.45
C GLU A 186 18.77 -11.96 9.58
N GLU A 187 17.99 -11.41 8.65
CA GLU A 187 18.39 -10.29 7.80
C GLU A 187 18.65 -9.02 8.61
N ASN A 188 17.81 -8.73 9.59
CA ASN A 188 17.95 -7.56 10.45
C ASN A 188 19.16 -7.66 11.37
N ALA A 189 19.49 -8.86 11.87
CA ALA A 189 20.66 -9.08 12.71
C ALA A 189 22.00 -8.93 11.96
N LYS A 190 21.99 -9.02 10.62
CA LYS A 190 23.19 -8.79 9.81
C LYS A 190 23.65 -7.34 9.93
N LYS A 191 24.97 -7.15 10.01
CA LYS A 191 25.57 -5.82 10.03
C LYS A 191 25.18 -5.04 8.77
N LYS A 192 24.54 -3.88 8.97
CA LYS A 192 24.09 -3.03 7.87
C LYS A 192 25.26 -2.25 7.25
N SER A 193 25.12 -1.90 5.98
CA SER A 193 26.13 -1.08 5.30
C SER A 193 26.21 0.32 5.93
N LYS A 194 27.30 1.06 5.71
CA LYS A 194 27.41 2.46 6.20
C LYS A 194 26.30 3.34 5.64
N LEU A 195 25.96 3.16 4.37
CA LEU A 195 24.92 3.93 3.70
C LEU A 195 23.53 3.59 4.26
N GLU A 196 23.23 2.30 4.40
CA GLU A 196 21.97 1.86 4.99
C GLU A 196 21.83 2.36 6.43
N THR A 197 22.89 2.23 7.24
CA THR A 197 22.92 2.75 8.62
C THR A 197 22.65 4.25 8.66
N TYR A 198 23.25 5.01 7.73
CA TYR A 198 23.02 6.45 7.62
C TYR A 198 21.55 6.76 7.27
N LEU A 199 20.98 6.07 6.29
CA LEU A 199 19.59 6.27 5.87
C LEU A 199 18.57 5.86 6.95
N ARG A 200 18.83 4.79 7.70
CA ARG A 200 17.97 4.36 8.82
C ARG A 200 18.05 5.29 10.03
N LYS A 201 19.13 6.07 10.16
CA LYS A 201 19.34 7.03 11.25
C LYS A 201 19.08 8.48 10.85
N SER A 202 18.87 8.76 9.56
CA SER A 202 18.52 10.10 9.11
C SER A 202 17.10 10.44 9.53
N GLU A 203 16.86 11.72 9.76
CA GLU A 203 15.57 12.26 10.15
C GLU A 203 15.11 13.21 9.04
N ASN A 204 13.95 12.93 8.46
CA ASN A 204 13.39 13.68 7.33
C ASN A 204 12.01 14.19 7.74
N SER A 205 11.77 15.48 7.60
CA SER A 205 10.47 16.08 7.89
C SER A 205 9.43 15.70 6.84
N PRO A 206 8.13 15.97 7.07
CA PRO A 206 7.12 15.87 6.02
C PRO A 206 7.46 16.68 4.75
N GLU A 207 8.12 17.82 4.88
CA GLU A 207 8.57 18.66 3.76
C GLU A 207 9.69 18.00 2.96
N ASP A 208 10.64 17.34 3.63
CA ASP A 208 11.70 16.56 2.97
C ASP A 208 11.09 15.41 2.17
N ALA A 209 10.15 14.67 2.77
CA ALA A 209 9.44 13.59 2.10
C ALA A 209 8.61 14.09 0.91
N LYS A 210 7.90 15.21 1.08
CA LYS A 210 7.16 15.87 0.00
C LYS A 210 8.09 16.19 -1.17
N TYR A 211 9.23 16.82 -0.91
CA TYR A 211 10.21 17.16 -1.94
C TYR A 211 10.68 15.93 -2.72
N VAL A 212 11.03 14.85 -2.00
CA VAL A 212 11.47 13.59 -2.63
C VAL A 212 10.37 12.99 -3.52
N PHE A 213 9.11 13.01 -3.08
CA PHE A 213 8.00 12.50 -3.87
C PHE A 213 7.68 13.36 -5.09
N GLU A 214 7.79 14.69 -4.99
CA GLU A 214 7.67 15.57 -6.15
C GLU A 214 8.75 15.29 -7.19
N GLU A 215 10.01 15.08 -6.77
CA GLU A 215 11.08 14.66 -7.67
C GLU A 215 10.80 13.27 -8.27
N GLY A 216 10.20 12.37 -7.48
CA GLY A 216 9.63 11.10 -7.93
C GLY A 216 8.68 11.26 -9.12
N LEU A 217 7.66 12.10 -8.95
CA LEU A 217 6.67 12.40 -9.99
C LEU A 217 7.31 12.98 -11.24
N ARG A 218 8.19 13.99 -11.08
CA ARG A 218 8.92 14.62 -12.21
C ARG A 218 9.73 13.61 -13.00
N ALA A 219 10.39 12.71 -12.28
CA ALA A 219 11.31 11.76 -12.88
C ALA A 219 10.58 10.59 -13.58
N LEU A 220 9.36 10.26 -13.15
CA LEU A 220 8.44 9.36 -13.85
C LEU A 220 7.65 10.04 -14.98
N GLU A 221 7.91 11.33 -15.24
CA GLU A 221 7.19 12.14 -16.22
C GLU A 221 5.67 12.14 -15.97
N VAL A 222 5.27 12.05 -14.69
CA VAL A 222 3.87 12.19 -14.28
C VAL A 222 3.53 13.68 -14.32
N PRO A 223 2.47 14.09 -15.05
CA PRO A 223 2.05 15.48 -15.07
C PRO A 223 1.78 15.99 -13.67
N MET A 224 2.40 17.11 -13.30
CA MET A 224 2.20 17.77 -12.02
C MET A 224 1.26 18.96 -12.16
N TYR A 225 0.46 19.19 -11.12
CA TYR A 225 -0.36 20.38 -11.01
C TYR A 225 0.53 21.62 -10.86
N ASP A 226 0.31 22.60 -11.73
CA ASP A 226 0.95 23.91 -11.67
C ASP A 226 -0.11 25.00 -11.95
N PRO A 227 -0.57 25.72 -10.90
CA PRO A 227 -1.60 26.73 -11.06
C PRO A 227 -1.13 27.93 -11.89
N GLU A 228 0.16 28.25 -11.87
CA GLU A 228 0.72 29.39 -12.59
C GLU A 228 0.78 29.10 -14.10
N LYS A 229 1.02 27.84 -14.46
CA LYS A 229 0.98 27.37 -15.85
C LYS A 229 -0.38 26.87 -16.30
N GLY A 230 -1.35 26.76 -15.39
CA GLY A 230 -2.68 26.20 -15.66
C GLY A 230 -2.62 24.72 -16.03
N THR A 231 -1.62 23.97 -15.59
CA THR A 231 -1.51 22.54 -15.89
C THR A 231 -2.27 21.72 -14.85
N GLU A 232 -3.10 20.80 -15.34
CA GLU A 232 -3.71 19.76 -14.52
C GLU A 232 -2.71 18.62 -14.27
N GLY A 233 -2.83 17.94 -13.14
CA GLY A 233 -1.95 16.82 -12.81
C GLY A 233 -1.96 16.46 -11.33
N TRP A 234 -0.96 15.67 -10.96
CA TRP A 234 -0.73 15.19 -9.61
C TRP A 234 -0.18 16.29 -8.70
N GLU A 235 -0.58 16.24 -7.43
CA GLU A 235 -0.04 17.09 -6.38
C GLU A 235 0.57 16.23 -5.26
N VAL A 236 1.59 16.76 -4.59
CA VAL A 236 2.07 16.21 -3.31
C VAL A 236 1.64 17.16 -2.19
N PHE A 237 0.78 16.68 -1.31
CA PHE A 237 0.14 17.50 -0.26
C PHE A 237 0.51 16.98 1.13
N ILE A 238 0.79 17.88 2.08
CA ILE A 238 1.04 17.50 3.48
C ILE A 238 -0.27 17.62 4.26
N ASP A 239 -0.76 16.51 4.77
CA ASP A 239 -1.95 16.45 5.61
C ASP A 239 -1.56 16.25 7.08
N HIS A 240 -1.60 17.34 7.86
CA HIS A 240 -1.29 17.35 9.29
C HIS A 240 -2.30 16.56 10.16
N THR A 241 -3.32 15.95 9.57
CA THR A 241 -4.25 15.05 10.26
C THR A 241 -3.91 13.58 10.08
N LYS A 242 -3.10 13.22 9.07
CA LYS A 242 -2.71 11.85 8.71
C LYS A 242 -1.31 11.49 9.22
N LEU A 243 -1.10 10.18 9.46
CA LEU A 243 0.18 9.61 9.92
C LEU A 243 1.03 9.04 8.77
N GLY A 244 0.38 8.34 7.84
CA GLY A 244 1.05 7.63 6.74
C GLY A 244 1.25 8.47 5.49
N VAL A 245 1.83 7.85 4.47
CA VAL A 245 1.73 8.33 3.09
C VAL A 245 0.60 7.55 2.42
N SER A 246 -0.16 8.19 1.54
CA SER A 246 -1.16 7.49 0.72
C SER A 246 -1.29 8.15 -0.65
N VAL A 247 -1.71 7.36 -1.63
CA VAL A 247 -2.14 7.84 -2.94
C VAL A 247 -3.66 7.95 -2.96
N GLU A 248 -4.17 9.16 -3.22
CA GLU A 248 -5.60 9.47 -3.27
C GLU A 248 -6.01 9.88 -4.69
N TYR A 249 -7.13 9.35 -5.18
CA TYR A 249 -7.75 9.84 -6.40
C TYR A 249 -8.44 11.19 -6.17
N ALA A 250 -8.75 11.87 -7.29
CA ALA A 250 -9.62 13.04 -7.26
C ALA A 250 -10.94 12.68 -6.57
N SER A 251 -11.27 13.43 -5.52
CA SER A 251 -12.41 13.25 -4.63
C SER A 251 -12.89 14.61 -4.13
N LYS A 252 -13.92 14.62 -3.28
CA LYS A 252 -14.37 15.87 -2.63
C LYS A 252 -13.33 16.44 -1.67
N GLU A 253 -12.53 15.58 -1.04
CA GLU A 253 -11.50 15.99 -0.08
C GLU A 253 -10.22 16.43 -0.79
N TYR A 254 -9.83 15.70 -1.84
CA TYR A 254 -8.68 16.01 -2.68
C TYR A 254 -9.16 16.23 -4.12
N PRO A 255 -9.36 17.48 -4.58
CA PRO A 255 -10.01 17.77 -5.87
C PRO A 255 -9.20 17.32 -7.10
N ARG A 256 -8.03 16.72 -6.89
CA ARG A 256 -7.10 16.23 -7.90
C ARG A 256 -6.36 15.00 -7.37
N PRO A 257 -5.81 14.12 -8.22
CA PRO A 257 -4.97 13.02 -7.79
C PRO A 257 -3.81 13.53 -6.93
N THR A 258 -3.64 12.95 -5.75
CA THR A 258 -2.77 13.50 -4.71
C THR A 258 -1.94 12.40 -4.05
N VAL A 259 -0.63 12.62 -3.92
CA VAL A 259 0.21 11.89 -2.97
C VAL A 259 0.14 12.65 -1.65
N VAL A 260 -0.53 12.07 -0.66
CA VAL A 260 -0.72 12.67 0.65
C VAL A 260 0.40 12.23 1.58
N VAL A 261 1.17 13.20 2.09
CA VAL A 261 2.22 13.00 3.09
C VAL A 261 1.66 13.34 4.48
N GLY A 262 1.56 12.36 5.35
CA GLY A 262 1.06 12.57 6.72
C GLY A 262 1.98 13.47 7.54
N GLY A 263 1.47 14.63 7.96
CA GLY A 263 2.18 15.62 8.75
C GLY A 263 2.12 15.40 10.27
N LYS A 264 1.37 14.40 10.77
CA LYS A 264 1.43 14.01 12.19
C LYS A 264 2.72 13.26 12.56
N THR A 265 3.33 12.63 11.57
CA THR A 265 4.61 11.95 11.75
C THR A 265 5.69 13.01 11.64
N GLU A 266 6.28 13.40 12.77
CA GLU A 266 7.28 14.47 12.84
C GLU A 266 8.53 14.16 12.01
N VAL A 267 8.91 12.87 11.94
CA VAL A 267 10.16 12.43 11.32
C VAL A 267 10.02 11.05 10.67
N ARG A 268 10.56 10.90 9.46
CA ARG A 268 10.75 9.62 8.77
C ARG A 268 12.24 9.35 8.54
N THR A 269 12.63 8.08 8.49
CA THR A 269 13.99 7.72 8.11
C THR A 269 14.18 7.87 6.61
N GLY A 270 15.40 8.16 6.15
CA GLY A 270 15.67 8.27 4.71
C GLY A 270 15.45 6.94 4.00
N PHE A 271 15.65 5.83 4.72
CA PHE A 271 15.32 4.50 4.24
C PHE A 271 13.81 4.37 3.98
N ASN A 272 12.98 4.76 4.95
CA ASN A 272 11.53 4.70 4.84
C ASN A 272 10.98 5.65 3.75
N VAL A 273 11.58 6.82 3.55
CA VAL A 273 11.20 7.71 2.44
C VAL A 273 11.46 7.05 1.08
N LEU A 274 12.57 6.30 0.93
CA LEU A 274 12.88 5.58 -0.30
C LEU A 274 11.94 4.39 -0.56
N GLU A 275 11.58 3.63 0.48
CA GLU A 275 10.57 2.56 0.39
C GLU A 275 9.23 3.16 -0.06
N LEU A 276 8.72 4.17 0.64
CA LEU A 276 7.45 4.81 0.32
C LEU A 276 7.46 5.49 -1.06
N LEU A 277 8.60 6.02 -1.51
CA LEU A 277 8.73 6.54 -2.87
C LEU A 277 8.48 5.43 -3.91
N ALA A 278 9.07 4.25 -3.71
CA ALA A 278 8.87 3.11 -4.62
C ALA A 278 7.45 2.54 -4.54
N HIS A 279 6.89 2.43 -3.33
CA HIS A 279 5.55 1.90 -3.08
C HIS A 279 4.46 2.82 -3.63
N GLU A 280 4.44 4.06 -3.15
CA GLU A 280 3.35 5.00 -3.42
C GLU A 280 3.52 5.63 -4.81
N VAL A 281 4.70 6.19 -5.10
CA VAL A 281 4.93 6.92 -6.37
C VAL A 281 5.31 5.96 -7.50
N GLY A 282 6.24 5.05 -7.23
CA GLY A 282 6.73 4.09 -8.22
C GLY A 282 5.68 3.09 -8.67
N THR A 283 4.72 2.76 -7.80
CA THR A 283 3.70 1.75 -8.09
C THR A 283 2.30 2.33 -8.12
N HIS A 284 1.76 2.84 -7.01
CA HIS A 284 0.35 3.25 -6.95
C HIS A 284 0.04 4.42 -7.89
N VAL A 285 0.83 5.50 -7.87
CA VAL A 285 0.66 6.61 -8.83
C VAL A 285 0.79 6.13 -10.28
N ARG A 286 1.81 5.31 -10.56
CA ARG A 286 2.06 4.83 -11.93
C ARG A 286 0.95 3.93 -12.43
N THR A 287 0.46 3.04 -11.57
CA THR A 287 -0.67 2.16 -11.88
C THR A 287 -1.93 2.96 -12.10
N ASN A 288 -2.17 4.00 -11.30
CA ASN A 288 -3.29 4.91 -11.49
C ASN A 288 -3.20 5.64 -12.83
N GLN A 289 -2.03 6.18 -13.17
CA GLN A 289 -1.80 6.84 -14.46
C GLN A 289 -2.00 5.88 -15.64
N ASN A 290 -1.51 4.65 -15.54
CA ASN A 290 -1.71 3.62 -16.57
C ASN A 290 -3.20 3.23 -16.67
N SER A 291 -3.90 3.16 -15.55
CA SER A 291 -5.34 2.93 -15.51
C SER A 291 -6.12 4.07 -16.16
N GLU A 292 -5.73 5.32 -15.93
CA GLU A 292 -6.34 6.48 -16.61
C GLU A 292 -6.08 6.44 -18.13
N ASN A 293 -4.84 6.15 -18.55
CA ASN A 293 -4.44 6.09 -19.95
C ASN A 293 -5.07 4.92 -20.73
N SER A 294 -5.31 3.79 -20.06
CA SER A 294 -6.03 2.64 -20.62
C SER A 294 -7.55 2.84 -20.67
N GLY A 295 -8.04 3.94 -20.09
CA GLY A 295 -9.46 4.23 -19.94
C GLY A 295 -10.08 3.60 -18.69
N LEU A 296 -9.42 2.68 -17.98
CA LEU A 296 -10.01 1.98 -16.84
C LEU A 296 -10.12 2.84 -15.54
N ARG A 297 -9.54 4.05 -15.50
CA ARG A 297 -9.74 5.13 -14.50
C ARG A 297 -9.87 4.67 -13.03
N GLY A 298 -8.97 3.81 -12.55
CA GLY A 298 -8.97 3.36 -11.16
C GLY A 298 -10.11 2.40 -10.81
N THR A 299 -10.66 1.71 -11.81
CA THR A 299 -11.61 0.62 -11.56
C THR A 299 -10.94 -0.46 -10.71
N ILE A 300 -11.48 -0.68 -9.52
CA ILE A 300 -11.07 -1.73 -8.60
C ILE A 300 -11.76 -3.02 -9.05
N PHE A 301 -10.99 -3.96 -9.59
CA PHE A 301 -11.52 -5.20 -10.13
C PHE A 301 -11.54 -6.32 -9.08
N GLY A 302 -12.52 -6.27 -8.18
CA GLY A 302 -12.77 -7.37 -7.25
C GLY A 302 -11.72 -7.52 -6.14
N ARG A 303 -11.72 -8.68 -5.49
CA ARG A 303 -10.91 -8.98 -4.29
C ARG A 303 -9.42 -9.04 -4.57
N ASP A 304 -9.04 -9.81 -5.58
CA ASP A 304 -7.65 -10.19 -5.81
C ASP A 304 -6.84 -9.01 -6.40
N TYR A 305 -7.53 -7.96 -6.84
CA TYR A 305 -6.95 -6.70 -7.26
C TYR A 305 -6.09 -6.03 -6.19
N GLU A 306 -6.63 -5.87 -4.98
CA GLU A 306 -5.93 -5.19 -3.88
C GLU A 306 -4.71 -6.00 -3.42
N VAL A 307 -4.86 -7.33 -3.35
CA VAL A 307 -3.76 -8.27 -3.08
C VAL A 307 -2.64 -8.06 -4.09
N PHE A 308 -2.99 -8.04 -5.37
CA PHE A 308 -2.02 -7.93 -6.44
C PHE A 308 -1.31 -6.56 -6.49
N GLN A 309 -2.06 -5.46 -6.34
CA GLN A 309 -1.51 -4.09 -6.31
C GLN A 309 -0.47 -3.93 -5.19
N GLU A 310 -0.80 -4.34 -3.97
CA GLU A 310 0.13 -4.27 -2.84
C GLU A 310 1.34 -5.21 -3.02
N GLY A 311 1.13 -6.37 -3.66
CA GLY A 311 2.20 -7.29 -4.04
C GLY A 311 3.21 -6.69 -5.01
N ILE A 312 2.73 -6.01 -6.06
CA ILE A 312 3.61 -5.28 -7.00
C ILE A 312 4.36 -4.19 -6.26
N ALA A 313 3.68 -3.44 -5.40
CA ALA A 313 4.29 -2.33 -4.68
C ALA A 313 5.45 -2.81 -3.79
N LEU A 314 5.26 -3.90 -3.05
CA LEU A 314 6.32 -4.54 -2.26
C LEU A 314 7.45 -5.11 -3.13
N LEU A 315 7.16 -5.71 -4.29
CA LEU A 315 8.23 -6.13 -5.21
C LEU A 315 9.03 -4.92 -5.72
N ALA A 316 8.35 -3.82 -6.05
CA ALA A 316 8.98 -2.59 -6.49
C ALA A 316 9.88 -2.00 -5.40
N GLU A 317 9.42 -1.97 -4.14
CA GLU A 317 10.25 -1.57 -2.99
C GLU A 317 11.54 -2.40 -2.92
N LYS A 318 11.43 -3.73 -2.93
CA LYS A 318 12.57 -4.64 -2.87
C LYS A 318 13.59 -4.36 -3.97
N GLU A 319 13.12 -4.32 -5.21
CA GLU A 319 13.99 -4.14 -6.39
C GLU A 319 14.61 -2.74 -6.39
N PHE A 320 13.85 -1.73 -6.03
CA PHE A 320 14.32 -0.35 -5.92
C PHE A 320 15.41 -0.19 -4.87
N ILE A 321 15.18 -0.68 -3.65
CA ILE A 321 16.16 -0.63 -2.56
C ILE A 321 17.43 -1.39 -2.94
N LYS A 322 17.30 -2.57 -3.55
CA LYS A 322 18.44 -3.33 -4.05
C LYS A 322 19.24 -2.56 -5.10
N ASP A 323 18.57 -1.89 -6.03
CA ASP A 323 19.23 -1.12 -7.09
C ASP A 323 19.89 0.18 -6.59
N VAL A 324 19.32 0.85 -5.59
CA VAL A 324 19.79 2.14 -5.08
C VAL A 324 20.91 1.98 -4.07
N ILE A 325 20.72 1.10 -3.08
CA ILE A 325 21.65 0.97 -1.95
C ILE A 325 22.34 -0.39 -1.89
N GLY A 326 22.02 -1.31 -2.81
CA GLY A 326 22.67 -2.63 -2.88
C GLY A 326 22.19 -3.62 -1.82
N VAL A 327 21.05 -3.36 -1.17
CA VAL A 327 20.51 -4.19 -0.09
C VAL A 327 19.33 -5.00 -0.62
N ASP A 328 19.45 -6.32 -0.57
CA ASP A 328 18.34 -7.23 -0.88
C ASP A 328 17.49 -7.37 0.39
N THR A 329 16.39 -6.62 0.45
CA THR A 329 15.46 -6.63 1.58
C THR A 329 14.22 -7.45 1.27
N ASN A 330 13.62 -8.05 2.28
CA ASN A 330 12.23 -8.50 2.19
C ASN A 330 11.30 -7.41 2.78
N PRO A 331 10.54 -6.66 1.97
CA PRO A 331 9.68 -5.60 2.50
C PRO A 331 8.42 -6.15 3.19
N ALA A 332 7.92 -7.32 2.78
CA ALA A 332 6.66 -7.86 3.26
C ALA A 332 6.64 -8.15 4.77
N THR A 333 5.67 -7.60 5.51
CA THR A 333 5.56 -7.79 6.96
C THR A 333 4.62 -8.97 7.31
N PRO A 334 5.09 -9.96 8.10
CA PRO A 334 4.31 -11.17 8.35
C PRO A 334 3.28 -11.01 9.48
N PHE A 335 3.39 -9.96 10.30
CA PHE A 335 2.72 -9.87 11.59
C PHE A 335 1.20 -9.88 11.51
N ALA A 336 0.60 -9.33 10.46
CA ALA A 336 -0.86 -9.34 10.27
C ALA A 336 -1.38 -10.77 10.08
N VAL A 337 -0.75 -11.56 9.20
CA VAL A 337 -1.12 -12.98 8.97
C VAL A 337 -0.88 -13.81 10.23
N LEU A 338 0.25 -13.60 10.91
CA LEU A 338 0.54 -14.27 12.17
C LEU A 338 -0.51 -13.94 13.25
N ALA A 339 -0.98 -12.69 13.32
CA ALA A 339 -2.03 -12.27 14.24
C ALA A 339 -3.36 -12.95 13.89
N MET A 340 -3.77 -12.90 12.62
CA MET A 340 -4.98 -13.57 12.12
C MET A 340 -4.96 -15.07 12.44
N ASN A 341 -3.81 -15.75 12.31
CA ASN A 341 -3.68 -17.16 12.67
C ASN A 341 -3.94 -17.43 14.15
N GLN A 342 -3.39 -16.60 15.06
CA GLN A 342 -3.70 -16.72 16.49
C GLN A 342 -5.21 -16.56 16.74
N VAL A 343 -5.82 -15.55 16.13
CA VAL A 343 -7.27 -15.35 16.26
C VAL A 343 -8.04 -16.54 15.71
N LYS A 344 -7.69 -17.07 14.53
CA LYS A 344 -8.29 -18.28 13.92
C LYS A 344 -8.22 -19.49 14.85
N GLN A 345 -7.15 -19.61 15.64
CA GLN A 345 -6.96 -20.64 16.67
C GLN A 345 -7.73 -20.40 17.97
N GLY A 346 -8.60 -19.39 18.00
CA GLY A 346 -9.44 -19.07 19.16
C GLY A 346 -8.79 -18.14 20.18
N LYS A 347 -7.62 -17.56 19.89
CA LYS A 347 -6.97 -16.59 20.78
C LYS A 347 -7.72 -15.27 20.79
N ASN A 348 -7.91 -14.72 21.99
CA ASN A 348 -8.51 -13.39 22.14
C ASN A 348 -7.50 -12.27 21.87
N PHE A 349 -7.93 -11.01 22.02
CA PHE A 349 -7.07 -9.85 21.76
C PHE A 349 -5.80 -9.82 22.63
N ARG A 350 -5.90 -10.14 23.92
CA ARG A 350 -4.75 -10.11 24.85
C ARG A 350 -3.72 -11.17 24.48
N GLU A 351 -4.18 -12.40 24.24
CA GLU A 351 -3.31 -13.51 23.87
C GLU A 351 -2.60 -13.23 22.54
N THR A 352 -3.35 -12.73 21.55
CA THR A 352 -2.82 -12.34 20.24
C THR A 352 -1.80 -11.20 20.38
N PHE A 353 -2.11 -10.18 21.18
CA PHE A 353 -1.19 -9.07 21.45
C PHE A 353 0.12 -9.55 22.07
N ASN A 354 0.07 -10.42 23.08
CA ASN A 354 1.28 -10.91 23.73
C ASN A 354 2.17 -11.67 22.75
N PHE A 355 1.58 -12.54 21.93
CA PHE A 355 2.30 -13.26 20.88
C PHE A 355 2.93 -12.32 19.85
N ILE A 356 2.15 -11.36 19.33
CA ILE A 356 2.65 -10.41 18.32
C ILE A 356 3.69 -9.46 18.90
N ARG A 357 3.56 -9.06 20.16
CA ARG A 357 4.57 -8.27 20.87
C ARG A 357 5.90 -9.00 20.95
N GLU A 358 5.90 -10.30 21.25
CA GLU A 358 7.13 -11.10 21.27
C GLU A 358 7.78 -11.13 19.89
N LYS A 359 7.00 -11.31 18.82
CA LYS A 359 7.50 -11.30 17.44
C LYS A 359 8.08 -9.94 17.02
N TRP A 360 7.40 -8.84 17.36
CA TRP A 360 7.96 -7.50 17.14
C TRP A 360 9.23 -7.25 17.96
N LEU A 361 9.30 -7.76 19.19
CA LEU A 361 10.48 -7.58 20.03
C LEU A 361 11.70 -8.31 19.44
N GLU A 362 11.51 -9.54 18.97
CA GLU A 362 12.55 -10.30 18.24
C GLU A 362 13.04 -9.49 17.02
N HIS A 363 12.10 -9.01 16.20
CA HIS A 363 12.38 -8.24 14.99
C HIS A 363 13.16 -6.95 15.27
N ASN A 364 12.66 -6.14 16.21
CA ASN A 364 13.25 -4.84 16.52
C ASN A 364 14.61 -4.98 17.21
N ARG A 365 14.81 -5.99 18.07
CA ARG A 365 16.13 -6.28 18.67
C ARG A 365 17.15 -6.67 17.62
N ALA A 366 16.75 -7.52 16.66
CA ALA A 366 17.62 -7.90 15.56
C ALA A 366 18.05 -6.67 14.74
N GLU A 367 17.14 -5.75 14.45
CA GLU A 367 17.48 -4.52 13.70
C GLU A 367 18.51 -3.67 14.47
N LYS A 368 18.31 -3.50 15.78
CA LYS A 368 19.24 -2.75 16.64
C LYS A 368 20.62 -3.40 16.69
N GLN A 369 20.68 -4.73 16.69
CA GLN A 369 21.93 -5.48 16.56
C GLN A 369 22.61 -5.22 15.22
N GLY A 370 21.88 -5.29 14.10
CA GLY A 370 22.44 -5.05 12.76
C GLY A 370 22.96 -3.61 12.56
N LEU A 371 22.36 -2.65 13.27
CA LEU A 371 22.79 -1.24 13.31
C LEU A 371 23.96 -0.97 14.27
N GLU A 372 24.47 -2.02 14.93
CA GLU A 372 25.49 -1.95 15.98
C GLU A 372 25.15 -0.92 17.07
N GLU A 373 23.85 -0.78 17.39
CA GLU A 373 23.40 0.14 18.43
C GLU A 373 23.61 -0.47 19.81
N GLU A 374 24.40 0.20 20.64
CA GLU A 374 24.51 -0.15 22.06
C GLU A 374 23.15 0.00 22.76
N MET A 375 22.73 -1.07 23.44
CA MET A 375 21.45 -1.13 24.15
C MET A 375 21.61 -0.64 25.59
N THR A 376 21.34 0.66 25.81
CA THR A 376 21.25 1.22 27.17
C THR A 376 19.87 0.95 27.77
N PRO A 377 19.69 1.06 29.10
CA PRO A 377 18.39 0.91 29.74
C PRO A 377 17.29 1.81 29.15
N GLU A 378 17.62 3.05 28.79
CA GLU A 378 16.68 4.00 28.18
C GLU A 378 16.26 3.56 26.77
N LYS A 379 17.21 3.04 25.98
CA LYS A 379 16.92 2.51 24.64
C LYS A 379 16.09 1.24 24.71
N GLU A 380 16.34 0.36 25.67
CA GLU A 380 15.51 -0.83 25.89
C GLU A 380 14.09 -0.43 26.29
N ALA A 381 13.92 0.55 27.19
CA ALA A 381 12.60 1.07 27.55
C ALA A 381 11.86 1.66 26.34
N LYS A 382 12.56 2.43 25.49
CA LYS A 382 12.01 2.95 24.23
C LYS A 382 11.62 1.83 23.28
N LEU A 383 12.48 0.83 23.10
CA LEU A 383 12.25 -0.35 22.27
C LEU A 383 10.99 -1.10 22.69
N GLN A 384 10.82 -1.33 24.00
CA GLN A 384 9.61 -1.96 24.55
C GLN A 384 8.35 -1.15 24.25
N ASN A 385 8.42 0.18 24.41
CA ASN A 385 7.30 1.07 24.11
C ASN A 385 6.93 1.07 22.62
N ASP A 386 7.91 1.16 21.73
CA ASP A 386 7.67 1.14 20.29
C ASP A 386 7.12 -0.23 19.85
N THR A 387 7.69 -1.33 20.36
CA THR A 387 7.17 -2.69 20.17
C THR A 387 5.71 -2.83 20.63
N ASN A 388 5.34 -2.25 21.78
CA ASN A 388 3.96 -2.26 22.25
C ASN A 388 3.02 -1.50 21.31
N LYS A 389 3.47 -0.37 20.73
CA LYS A 389 2.68 0.38 19.74
C LYS A 389 2.48 -0.42 18.47
N ASP A 390 3.52 -1.07 17.96
CA ASP A 390 3.46 -1.86 16.73
C ASP A 390 2.55 -3.07 16.91
N ALA A 391 2.72 -3.82 18.01
CA ALA A 391 1.89 -4.97 18.32
C ALA A 391 0.42 -4.60 18.54
N TRP A 392 0.16 -3.47 19.21
CA TRP A 392 -1.19 -2.93 19.34
C TRP A 392 -1.77 -2.56 17.99
N GLY A 393 -1.00 -1.87 17.14
CA GLY A 393 -1.43 -1.50 15.79
C GLY A 393 -1.80 -2.71 14.94
N THR A 394 -0.97 -3.77 14.96
CA THR A 394 -1.27 -5.04 14.27
C THR A 394 -2.56 -5.68 14.81
N CYS A 395 -2.73 -5.78 16.13
CA CYS A 395 -3.94 -6.37 16.71
C CYS A 395 -5.19 -5.52 16.46
N GLN A 396 -5.08 -4.20 16.56
CA GLN A 396 -6.15 -3.27 16.26
C GLN A 396 -6.63 -3.40 14.82
N ARG A 397 -5.72 -3.58 13.85
CA ARG A 397 -6.09 -3.82 12.45
C ARG A 397 -6.74 -5.20 12.28
N THR A 398 -6.20 -6.23 12.94
CA THR A 398 -6.70 -7.62 12.88
C THR A 398 -8.11 -7.77 13.47
N PHE A 399 -8.42 -7.09 14.58
CA PHE A 399 -9.70 -7.18 15.28
C PHE A 399 -10.70 -6.08 14.88
N ARG A 400 -10.40 -5.30 13.84
CA ARG A 400 -11.24 -4.19 13.42
C ARG A 400 -12.56 -4.66 12.81
N GLY A 401 -13.65 -3.94 13.09
CA GLY A 401 -15.01 -4.31 12.67
C GLY A 401 -15.74 -5.22 13.67
N PHE A 402 -15.06 -5.70 14.72
CA PHE A 402 -15.62 -6.63 15.70
C PHE A 402 -15.77 -6.00 17.08
N HIS A 403 -16.77 -6.44 17.84
CA HIS A 403 -17.15 -5.85 19.12
C HIS A 403 -16.69 -6.71 20.29
N ASP A 404 -16.86 -8.03 20.21
CA ASP A 404 -16.44 -8.97 21.27
C ASP A 404 -14.99 -9.42 21.06
N LEU A 405 -14.05 -8.63 21.59
CA LEU A 405 -12.61 -8.92 21.52
C LEU A 405 -12.14 -9.93 22.58
N SER A 406 -13.05 -10.42 23.42
CA SER A 406 -12.76 -11.41 24.48
C SER A 406 -12.69 -12.84 23.96
N LYS A 407 -13.18 -13.08 22.74
CA LYS A 407 -13.18 -14.37 22.05
C LYS A 407 -12.34 -14.28 20.78
N GLY A 408 -11.61 -15.34 20.48
CA GLY A 408 -11.01 -15.51 19.16
C GLY A 408 -12.01 -16.04 18.13
N GLY A 409 -11.49 -16.35 16.96
CA GLY A 409 -12.17 -16.98 15.83
C GLY A 409 -12.56 -16.03 14.70
N LYS A 410 -12.53 -14.71 14.91
CA LYS A 410 -13.01 -13.70 13.96
C LYS A 410 -12.01 -12.57 13.81
N TYR A 411 -11.60 -12.28 12.57
CA TYR A 411 -10.62 -11.25 12.25
C TYR A 411 -10.92 -10.58 10.92
N TYR A 412 -10.32 -9.42 10.71
CA TYR A 412 -10.45 -8.62 9.51
C TYR A 412 -9.32 -9.01 8.54
N PRO A 413 -9.61 -9.71 7.43
CA PRO A 413 -8.55 -10.35 6.63
C PRO A 413 -7.79 -9.39 5.72
N LYS A 414 -8.21 -8.13 5.61
CA LYS A 414 -7.73 -7.17 4.60
C LYS A 414 -6.20 -7.14 4.46
N ASP A 415 -5.50 -7.08 5.59
CA ASP A 415 -4.04 -6.86 5.60
C ASP A 415 -3.22 -8.09 5.17
N LYS A 416 -3.84 -9.24 4.95
CA LYS A 416 -3.14 -10.39 4.35
C LYS A 416 -2.71 -10.08 2.91
N ALA A 417 -3.37 -9.11 2.25
CA ALA A 417 -3.09 -8.66 0.90
C ALA A 417 -1.61 -8.34 0.66
N TYR A 418 -0.93 -7.69 1.62
CA TYR A 418 0.50 -7.36 1.52
C TYR A 418 1.37 -8.62 1.38
N LEU A 419 1.28 -9.55 2.34
CA LEU A 419 2.13 -10.74 2.34
C LEU A 419 1.74 -11.73 1.22
N GLN A 420 0.43 -11.94 1.04
CA GLN A 420 -0.10 -12.82 0.00
C GLN A 420 0.28 -12.30 -1.39
N GLY A 421 0.04 -11.01 -1.65
CA GLY A 421 0.37 -10.39 -2.92
C GLY A 421 1.86 -10.43 -3.23
N PHE A 422 2.71 -10.17 -2.24
CA PHE A 422 4.15 -10.26 -2.44
C PHE A 422 4.59 -11.68 -2.82
N LYS A 423 4.07 -12.70 -2.13
CA LYS A 423 4.33 -14.11 -2.45
C LYS A 423 3.89 -14.45 -3.89
N GLU A 424 2.67 -14.08 -4.26
CA GLU A 424 2.08 -14.33 -5.58
C GLU A 424 2.89 -13.65 -6.70
N VAL A 425 3.26 -12.38 -6.49
CA VAL A 425 4.04 -11.60 -7.47
C VAL A 425 5.48 -12.10 -7.59
N GLN A 426 6.07 -12.66 -6.53
CA GLN A 426 7.38 -13.32 -6.63
C GLN A 426 7.31 -14.58 -7.50
N VAL A 427 6.30 -15.44 -7.28
CA VAL A 427 6.09 -16.62 -8.13
C VAL A 427 5.93 -16.19 -9.59
N LEU A 428 5.10 -15.17 -9.84
CA LEU A 428 4.94 -14.60 -11.18
C LEU A 428 6.26 -14.09 -11.78
N ALA A 429 7.09 -13.41 -11.00
CA ALA A 429 8.37 -12.88 -11.46
C ALA A 429 9.40 -13.99 -11.79
N GLU A 430 9.35 -15.11 -11.06
CA GLU A 430 10.25 -16.25 -11.22
C GLU A 430 9.84 -17.18 -12.37
N HIS A 431 8.53 -17.41 -12.52
CA HIS A 431 7.95 -18.42 -13.39
C HIS A 431 7.27 -17.84 -14.65
N GLY A 432 7.02 -16.54 -14.66
CA GLY A 432 6.33 -15.86 -15.75
C GLY A 432 4.81 -15.99 -15.70
N LEU A 433 4.13 -15.22 -16.56
CA LEU A 433 2.67 -15.08 -16.56
C LEU A 433 1.95 -16.40 -16.81
N GLU A 434 2.42 -17.22 -17.73
CA GLU A 434 1.73 -18.47 -18.10
C GLU A 434 1.63 -19.45 -16.92
N GLU A 435 2.71 -19.63 -16.17
CA GLU A 435 2.74 -20.54 -15.01
C GLU A 435 1.92 -19.96 -13.84
N TYR A 436 1.97 -18.65 -13.61
CA TYR A 436 1.12 -17.96 -12.63
C TYR A 436 -0.38 -18.16 -12.90
N LEU A 437 -0.81 -18.03 -14.15
CA LEU A 437 -2.21 -18.21 -14.53
C LEU A 437 -2.71 -19.65 -14.33
N VAL A 438 -1.85 -20.63 -14.60
CA VAL A 438 -2.15 -22.05 -14.41
C VAL A 438 -2.27 -22.41 -12.92
N GLU A 439 -1.39 -21.86 -12.08
CA GLU A 439 -1.36 -22.16 -10.65
C GLU A 439 -2.45 -21.42 -9.85
N HIS A 440 -2.70 -20.14 -10.16
CA HIS A 440 -3.46 -19.25 -9.26
C HIS A 440 -4.88 -18.93 -9.72
N LYS A 441 -5.32 -19.42 -10.90
CA LYS A 441 -6.64 -19.11 -11.49
C LYS A 441 -6.93 -17.59 -11.47
N ALA A 442 -5.90 -16.78 -11.72
CA ALA A 442 -5.96 -15.34 -11.56
C ALA A 442 -7.09 -14.72 -12.42
N ASP A 443 -7.77 -13.72 -11.86
CA ASP A 443 -8.83 -12.98 -12.55
C ASP A 443 -8.25 -12.30 -13.80
N ALA A 444 -9.01 -12.33 -14.90
CA ALA A 444 -8.65 -11.75 -16.20
C ALA A 444 -8.29 -10.26 -16.12
N THR A 445 -8.81 -9.55 -15.12
CA THR A 445 -8.54 -8.13 -14.87
C THR A 445 -7.12 -7.86 -14.37
N VAL A 446 -6.57 -8.76 -13.56
CA VAL A 446 -5.16 -8.74 -13.11
C VAL A 446 -4.22 -8.98 -14.30
N ILE A 447 -4.63 -9.84 -15.23
CA ILE A 447 -3.86 -10.15 -16.46
C ILE A 447 -3.75 -8.92 -17.37
N GLN A 448 -4.86 -8.20 -17.59
CA GLN A 448 -4.85 -7.01 -18.44
C GLN A 448 -3.96 -5.91 -17.85
N GLN A 449 -4.05 -5.66 -16.55
CA GLN A 449 -3.14 -4.71 -15.89
C GLN A 449 -1.69 -5.19 -15.91
N LEU A 450 -1.41 -6.48 -15.78
CA LEU A 450 -0.06 -7.00 -15.94
C LEU A 450 0.54 -6.75 -17.33
N LEU A 451 -0.30 -6.82 -18.35
CA LEU A 451 0.07 -6.50 -19.74
C LEU A 451 0.24 -4.98 -19.94
N ASP A 452 -0.63 -4.17 -19.34
CA ASP A 452 -0.66 -2.70 -19.48
C ASP A 452 0.38 -1.98 -18.60
N LEU A 453 0.67 -2.50 -17.41
CA LEU A 453 1.74 -2.02 -16.52
C LEU A 453 3.12 -2.19 -17.13
N ARG A 454 3.25 -2.94 -18.25
CA ARG A 454 4.50 -3.16 -18.97
C ARG A 454 5.67 -3.34 -18.01
N LEU A 455 5.58 -4.26 -17.05
CA LEU A 455 6.74 -4.73 -16.28
C LEU A 455 7.70 -5.49 -17.23
N LYS A 456 8.19 -4.80 -18.25
CA LYS A 456 9.29 -5.19 -19.11
C LYS A 456 10.57 -4.74 -18.41
N PRO A 457 11.67 -5.50 -18.55
CA PRO A 457 12.99 -5.13 -18.03
C PRO A 457 13.49 -3.72 -18.39
N LYS A 458 12.84 -3.00 -19.32
CA LYS A 458 13.16 -1.60 -19.67
C LYS A 458 12.68 -0.57 -18.64
N ASP A 459 11.59 -0.81 -17.92
CA ASP A 459 11.02 0.19 -16.99
C ASP A 459 11.78 0.18 -15.64
N LYS A 460 12.36 -0.97 -15.27
CA LYS A 460 13.38 -1.08 -14.19
C LYS A 460 14.59 -0.16 -14.45
N VAL A 461 14.96 0.05 -15.73
CA VAL A 461 16.08 0.92 -16.11
C VAL A 461 15.72 2.40 -15.94
N GLU A 462 14.44 2.77 -16.02
CA GLU A 462 13.98 4.15 -15.79
C GLU A 462 13.87 4.44 -14.29
N LEU A 463 13.19 3.61 -13.51
CA LEU A 463 13.13 3.77 -12.05
C LEU A 463 14.52 3.80 -11.41
N LYS A 464 15.47 2.99 -11.88
CA LYS A 464 16.87 3.06 -11.42
C LYS A 464 17.53 4.41 -11.73
N LYS A 465 17.29 4.98 -12.92
CA LYS A 465 17.82 6.31 -13.28
C LYS A 465 17.15 7.43 -12.49
N VAL A 466 15.84 7.32 -12.28
CA VAL A 466 15.04 8.20 -11.42
C VAL A 466 15.59 8.15 -10.00
N ALA A 467 15.76 6.96 -9.45
CA ALA A 467 16.30 6.75 -8.11
C ALA A 467 17.72 7.26 -7.96
N GLN A 468 18.58 7.00 -8.95
CA GLN A 468 19.96 7.49 -8.96
C GLN A 468 20.01 9.01 -9.10
N LYS A 469 19.09 9.62 -9.86
CA LYS A 469 18.94 11.07 -9.99
C LYS A 469 18.40 11.68 -8.71
N ILE A 470 17.28 11.19 -8.18
CA ILE A 470 16.69 11.61 -6.90
C ILE A 470 17.70 11.42 -5.77
N PHE A 471 18.42 10.31 -5.72
CA PHE A 471 19.45 10.07 -4.71
C PHE A 471 20.64 11.00 -4.89
N ALA A 472 21.09 11.27 -6.13
CA ALA A 472 22.16 12.24 -6.40
C ALA A 472 21.74 13.68 -6.05
N ASP A 473 20.52 14.09 -6.44
CA ASP A 473 19.97 15.43 -6.21
C ASP A 473 19.58 15.61 -4.74
N SER A 474 19.05 14.58 -4.07
CA SER A 474 18.78 14.57 -2.62
C SER A 474 20.08 14.57 -1.83
N ILE A 475 21.10 13.77 -2.19
CA ILE A 475 22.43 13.89 -1.57
C ILE A 475 22.99 15.29 -1.78
N LYS A 476 22.90 15.83 -3.00
CA LYS A 476 23.35 17.19 -3.28
C LYS A 476 22.62 18.21 -2.41
N TRP A 477 21.30 18.10 -2.29
CA TRP A 477 20.47 18.96 -1.44
C TRP A 477 20.77 18.79 0.06
N PHE A 478 20.86 17.56 0.56
CA PHE A 478 21.18 17.24 1.96
C PHE A 478 22.59 17.64 2.38
N PHE A 479 23.57 17.63 1.47
CA PHE A 479 24.97 17.91 1.77
C PHE A 479 25.47 19.29 1.31
N GLU A 480 24.81 19.94 0.35
CA GLU A 480 25.17 21.26 -0.18
C GLU A 480 24.13 22.35 0.15
N GLY A 481 22.88 21.98 0.51
CA GLY A 481 21.76 22.90 0.72
C GLY A 481 21.57 23.45 2.14
N LYS A 482 22.58 23.32 3.02
CA LYS A 482 22.62 24.04 4.31
C LYS A 482 23.57 25.23 4.21
N GLU A 483 23.21 26.23 3.41
CA GLU A 483 23.62 27.63 3.61
C GLU A 483 22.40 28.48 3.98
#